data_AF-A0A8C3SJU9-F1
#
_entry.id   AF-A0A8C3SJU9-F1
#
_cell.length_a   1.000
_cell.length_b   1.000
_cell.length_c   1.000
_cell.angle_alpha   90.00
_cell.angle_beta   90.00
_cell.angle_gamma   90.00
#
_symmetry.space_group_name_H-M   'P 1'
#
loop_
_entity.id
_entity.type
_entity.pdbx_description
1 polymer ?
#
loop_
_entity_poly.entity_id
_entity_poly.type
_entity_poly.pdbx_seq_one_letter_code
_entity_poly.pdbx_strand_id
1 'polypeptide(L)'
;TPPSLSWGRELGEAWSGTDPALSHYRVFCLLGDGEVSEGSVWEALAFGSHYRLDNLVAIMDVNRLGQSEAAPLGHDMDVYRRRCEAFGWNTYVVDGHAVEELDEALWQAAQVKGKPTAIVAKTYKGRGIPGVEDAENWHGKPMPKDKVESIIGAIQSRIQTHEVLVPHPPIEDVPQISIAGICLPSPPDYTIGDKVATRKAYGVALAKLGGANERVVALDGDTKNSTFSELFKQAHPERYIECYIAEQNMVSVALGCAARDRAVVFASTFAAFFSRAFDHIRMGAISRTNLNLCGSHCGVSIGEDGPSQMALEDIAMFRAVPGCTVFYPSDAVSTERAVCLAANTKGICFIRTSRPETLVVYPPEEKFEIGHAKVVRKSNADRVTVIGAGVTLHEALAAADELAKQGTHIRVIDPFTIKPLDAATIIASARATGGRIITVEDHYREGGIGEAVAAAVSGEPGMVLQSLAVSGVPRSGKPAELLDLFGISTKSIIAAVKSTFAN
;
A
#
# COMPACT_ATOMS: atom_id res chain seq x y z
N THR A 1 -9.64 -11.31 -7.76
CA THR A 1 -8.70 -10.24 -8.14
C THR A 1 -8.50 -10.33 -9.63
N PRO A 2 -8.48 -9.22 -10.40
CA PRO A 2 -7.99 -9.27 -11.78
C PRO A 2 -6.67 -10.06 -11.79
N PRO A 3 -6.45 -11.02 -12.71
CA PRO A 3 -5.26 -11.86 -12.64
C PRO A 3 -3.96 -11.04 -12.81
N SER A 4 -4.02 -9.85 -13.42
CA SER A 4 -2.85 -8.95 -13.57
C SER A 4 -2.32 -8.47 -12.23
N LEU A 5 -3.21 -8.39 -11.24
CA LEU A 5 -2.90 -8.01 -9.87
C LEU A 5 -2.49 -9.21 -9.01
N SER A 6 -2.90 -10.43 -9.38
CA SER A 6 -2.41 -11.65 -8.74
C SER A 6 -0.95 -11.88 -9.10
N TRP A 7 -0.56 -11.59 -10.33
CA TRP A 7 0.78 -11.90 -10.83
C TRP A 7 1.93 -11.43 -9.93
N GLY A 8 1.89 -10.18 -9.44
CA GLY A 8 2.90 -9.71 -8.48
C GLY A 8 2.79 -10.34 -7.08
N ARG A 9 1.60 -10.79 -6.67
CA ARG A 9 1.41 -11.56 -5.43
C ARG A 9 2.11 -12.92 -5.55
N GLU A 10 1.97 -13.58 -6.70
CA GLU A 10 2.67 -14.83 -6.95
C GLU A 10 4.20 -14.66 -6.92
N LEU A 11 4.73 -13.50 -7.31
CA LEU A 11 6.16 -13.18 -7.12
C LEU A 11 6.57 -13.10 -5.65
N GLY A 12 5.76 -12.46 -4.80
CA GLY A 12 6.05 -12.39 -3.36
C GLY A 12 5.98 -13.75 -2.67
N GLU A 13 5.03 -14.60 -3.07
CA GLU A 13 4.97 -16.00 -2.65
C GLU A 13 6.20 -16.77 -3.13
N ALA A 14 6.58 -16.65 -4.41
CA ALA A 14 7.76 -17.31 -4.98
C ALA A 14 9.05 -16.86 -4.30
N TRP A 15 9.26 -15.55 -4.10
CA TRP A 15 10.40 -14.99 -3.39
C TRP A 15 10.51 -15.54 -1.98
N SER A 16 9.38 -15.64 -1.26
CA SER A 16 9.34 -16.19 0.12
C SER A 16 9.70 -17.69 0.18
N GLY A 17 9.75 -18.38 -0.95
CA GLY A 17 10.16 -19.78 -1.09
C GLY A 17 11.47 -19.98 -1.84
N THR A 18 12.23 -18.92 -2.13
CA THR A 18 13.49 -19.03 -2.89
C THR A 18 14.65 -19.63 -2.11
N ASP A 19 14.59 -19.68 -0.79
CA ASP A 19 15.57 -20.44 -0.01
C ASP A 19 15.27 -21.94 -0.17
N PRO A 20 16.09 -22.70 -0.91
CA PRO A 20 15.85 -24.12 -1.16
C PRO A 20 16.00 -24.96 0.12
N ALA A 21 16.59 -24.40 1.19
CA ALA A 21 16.62 -25.03 2.50
C ALA A 21 15.27 -24.91 3.25
N LEU A 22 14.33 -24.08 2.77
CA LEU A 22 13.10 -23.74 3.48
C LEU A 22 11.80 -24.28 2.85
N SER A 23 11.74 -24.60 1.54
CA SER A 23 10.56 -25.25 0.94
C SER A 23 10.70 -25.72 -0.52
N HIS A 24 9.94 -26.74 -0.92
CA HIS A 24 9.88 -27.28 -2.29
C HIS A 24 8.64 -26.83 -3.11
N TYR A 25 7.78 -25.94 -2.59
CA TYR A 25 6.59 -25.53 -3.35
C TYR A 25 6.95 -24.71 -4.59
N ARG A 26 6.12 -24.82 -5.62
CA ARG A 26 6.17 -24.00 -6.84
C ARG A 26 4.95 -23.11 -6.92
N VAL A 27 5.08 -21.99 -7.62
CA VAL A 27 4.01 -21.03 -7.85
C VAL A 27 3.65 -21.02 -9.33
N PHE A 28 2.36 -21.18 -9.61
CA PHE A 28 1.81 -21.17 -10.97
C PHE A 28 0.79 -20.04 -11.07
N CYS A 29 0.90 -19.21 -12.12
CA CYS A 29 -0.06 -18.16 -12.42
C CYS A 29 -0.58 -18.33 -13.83
N LEU A 30 -1.90 -18.17 -14.01
CA LEU A 30 -2.57 -18.16 -15.31
C LEU A 30 -2.96 -16.73 -15.66
N LEU A 31 -2.51 -16.26 -16.83
CA LEU A 31 -2.70 -14.91 -17.33
C LEU A 31 -3.47 -14.95 -18.65
N GLY A 32 -4.41 -14.04 -18.88
CA GLY A 32 -5.02 -13.85 -20.19
C GLY A 32 -4.13 -13.07 -21.17
N ASP A 33 -4.28 -13.28 -22.47
CA ASP A 33 -3.58 -12.51 -23.50
C ASP A 33 -3.96 -11.02 -23.56
N GLY A 34 -5.24 -10.69 -23.37
CA GLY A 34 -5.66 -9.29 -23.24
C GLY A 34 -5.07 -8.62 -21.99
N GLU A 35 -4.93 -9.40 -20.92
CA GLU A 35 -4.45 -8.96 -19.61
C GLU A 35 -2.95 -8.63 -19.63
N VAL A 36 -2.12 -9.33 -20.42
CA VAL A 36 -0.69 -8.99 -20.54
C VAL A 36 -0.43 -7.64 -21.24
N SER A 37 -1.48 -6.89 -21.59
CA SER A 37 -1.36 -5.48 -21.98
C SER A 37 -1.10 -4.56 -20.78
N GLU A 38 -1.41 -5.00 -19.55
CA GLU A 38 -1.18 -4.23 -18.33
C GLU A 38 0.32 -4.06 -18.04
N GLY A 39 0.74 -2.82 -17.75
CA GLY A 39 2.14 -2.51 -17.46
C GLY A 39 2.70 -3.26 -16.25
N SER A 40 1.86 -3.50 -15.25
CA SER A 40 2.22 -4.24 -14.03
C SER A 40 2.65 -5.69 -14.30
N VAL A 41 2.16 -6.31 -15.38
CA VAL A 41 2.60 -7.65 -15.80
C VAL A 41 4.08 -7.63 -16.17
N TRP A 42 4.51 -6.58 -16.89
CA TRP A 42 5.89 -6.43 -17.34
C TRP A 42 6.83 -6.00 -16.21
N GLU A 43 6.38 -5.16 -15.27
CA GLU A 43 7.11 -4.88 -14.03
C GLU A 43 7.41 -6.19 -13.27
N ALA A 44 6.42 -7.09 -13.19
CA ALA A 44 6.56 -8.37 -12.53
C ALA A 44 7.44 -9.37 -13.33
N LEU A 45 7.36 -9.41 -14.67
CA LEU A 45 8.30 -10.20 -15.48
C LEU A 45 9.75 -9.76 -15.21
N ALA A 46 10.01 -8.46 -15.17
CA ALA A 46 11.35 -7.93 -14.88
C ALA A 46 11.80 -8.29 -13.45
N PHE A 47 10.90 -8.22 -12.47
CA PHE A 47 11.19 -8.63 -11.10
C PHE A 47 11.54 -10.12 -11.00
N GLY A 48 10.73 -11.00 -11.60
CA GLY A 48 10.91 -12.44 -11.51
C GLY A 48 12.25 -12.92 -12.09
N SER A 49 12.69 -12.33 -13.20
CA SER A 49 14.02 -12.63 -13.77
C SER A 49 15.15 -12.02 -12.97
N HIS A 50 15.00 -10.79 -12.47
CA HIS A 50 15.98 -10.12 -11.62
C HIS A 50 16.29 -10.96 -10.36
N TYR A 51 15.25 -11.45 -9.69
CA TYR A 51 15.35 -12.30 -8.49
C TYR A 51 15.52 -13.80 -8.81
N ARG A 52 15.63 -14.18 -10.08
CA ARG A 52 15.89 -15.56 -10.52
C ARG A 52 14.90 -16.58 -9.96
N LEU A 53 13.61 -16.24 -9.95
CA LEU A 53 12.54 -17.04 -9.34
C LEU A 53 12.24 -18.33 -10.14
N ASP A 54 13.08 -19.35 -10.03
CA ASP A 54 12.96 -20.61 -10.79
C ASP A 54 11.89 -21.58 -10.28
N ASN A 55 11.26 -21.25 -9.16
CA ASN A 55 10.05 -21.88 -8.63
C ASN A 55 8.75 -21.26 -9.20
N LEU A 56 8.84 -20.26 -10.08
CA LEU A 56 7.70 -19.56 -10.68
C LEU A 56 7.45 -19.97 -12.13
N VAL A 57 6.17 -20.23 -12.44
CA VAL A 57 5.68 -20.53 -13.79
C VAL A 57 4.49 -19.62 -14.14
N ALA A 58 4.63 -18.83 -15.20
CA ALA A 58 3.53 -18.12 -15.84
C ALA A 58 2.93 -19.00 -16.94
N ILE A 59 1.62 -19.05 -17.07
CA ILE A 59 0.91 -19.67 -18.19
C ILE A 59 0.09 -18.58 -18.86
N MET A 60 0.42 -18.23 -20.10
CA MET A 60 -0.33 -17.24 -20.87
C MET A 60 -1.36 -17.96 -21.73
N ASP A 61 -2.64 -17.76 -21.44
CA ASP A 61 -3.78 -18.22 -22.24
C ASP A 61 -3.94 -17.31 -23.46
N VAL A 62 -3.26 -17.65 -24.55
CA VAL A 62 -3.32 -16.90 -25.81
C VAL A 62 -4.50 -17.38 -26.64
N ASN A 63 -5.69 -16.97 -26.20
CA ASN A 63 -6.98 -17.33 -26.79
C ASN A 63 -7.46 -16.40 -27.90
N ARG A 64 -6.60 -15.43 -28.30
CA ARG A 64 -6.76 -14.40 -29.34
C ARG A 64 -7.66 -13.23 -28.94
N LEU A 65 -8.55 -13.37 -27.96
CA LEU A 65 -9.70 -12.49 -27.76
C LEU A 65 -9.74 -11.87 -26.37
N GLY A 66 -9.76 -10.54 -26.31
CA GLY A 66 -10.05 -9.77 -25.11
C GLY A 66 -11.55 -9.74 -24.77
N GLN A 67 -11.98 -8.65 -24.11
CA GLN A 67 -13.39 -8.46 -23.77
C GLN A 67 -14.23 -7.98 -24.96
N SER A 68 -13.79 -6.93 -25.65
CA SER A 68 -14.55 -6.25 -26.70
C SER A 68 -14.05 -6.53 -28.12
N GLU A 69 -12.81 -7.00 -28.26
CA GLU A 69 -12.12 -7.20 -29.52
C GLU A 69 -10.97 -8.22 -29.37
N ALA A 70 -10.27 -8.51 -30.47
CA ALA A 70 -9.06 -9.31 -30.43
C ALA A 70 -7.98 -8.66 -29.55
N ALA A 71 -7.23 -9.48 -28.81
CA ALA A 71 -6.04 -9.00 -28.10
C ALA A 71 -5.02 -8.48 -29.14
N PRO A 72 -4.17 -7.48 -28.81
CA PRO A 72 -3.34 -6.78 -29.80
C PRO A 72 -2.43 -7.66 -30.67
N LEU A 73 -2.01 -8.81 -30.14
CA LEU A 73 -1.13 -9.75 -30.85
C LEU A 73 -1.88 -10.95 -31.46
N GLY A 74 -3.18 -11.11 -31.19
CA GLY A 74 -3.95 -12.28 -31.61
C GLY A 74 -3.20 -13.60 -31.30
N HIS A 75 -2.89 -14.37 -32.34
CA HIS A 75 -2.08 -15.60 -32.26
C HIS A 75 -0.64 -15.44 -32.77
N ASP A 76 -0.05 -14.24 -32.70
CA ASP A 76 1.38 -14.04 -32.94
C ASP A 76 2.21 -14.57 -31.77
N MET A 77 2.28 -15.89 -31.67
CA MET A 77 2.94 -16.62 -30.59
C MET A 77 4.43 -16.28 -30.48
N ASP A 78 5.07 -15.95 -31.61
CA ASP A 78 6.49 -15.59 -31.65
C ASP A 78 6.75 -14.25 -31.00
N VAL A 79 5.84 -13.26 -31.11
CA VAL A 79 5.98 -12.01 -30.38
C VAL A 79 5.83 -12.23 -28.88
N TYR A 80 4.83 -13.01 -28.42
CA TYR A 80 4.70 -13.35 -27.00
C TYR A 80 5.97 -14.02 -26.46
N ARG A 81 6.49 -15.02 -27.17
CA ARG A 81 7.74 -15.71 -26.82
C ARG A 81 8.91 -14.75 -26.71
N ARG A 82 9.17 -13.96 -27.75
CA ARG A 82 10.29 -13.01 -27.78
C ARG A 82 10.20 -11.97 -26.67
N ARG A 83 8.99 -11.52 -26.32
CA ARG A 83 8.80 -10.60 -25.19
C ARG A 83 9.16 -11.26 -23.86
N CYS A 84 8.69 -12.48 -23.59
CA CYS A 84 9.06 -13.21 -22.37
C CYS A 84 10.58 -13.44 -22.28
N GLU A 85 11.19 -13.93 -23.36
CA GLU A 85 12.64 -14.18 -23.45
C GLU A 85 13.45 -12.89 -23.25
N ALA A 86 13.02 -11.76 -23.82
CA ALA A 86 13.68 -10.46 -23.65
C ALA A 86 13.64 -9.96 -22.20
N PHE A 87 12.62 -10.35 -21.43
CA PHE A 87 12.53 -10.08 -19.99
C PHE A 87 13.27 -11.11 -19.13
N GLY A 88 14.00 -12.06 -19.74
CA GLY A 88 14.85 -13.02 -19.04
C GLY A 88 14.17 -14.34 -18.64
N TRP A 89 13.02 -14.66 -19.23
CA TRP A 89 12.25 -15.87 -18.90
C TRP A 89 12.62 -17.05 -19.80
N ASN A 90 12.66 -18.25 -19.21
CA ASN A 90 12.61 -19.47 -20.01
C ASN A 90 11.21 -19.60 -20.64
N THR A 91 11.11 -19.84 -21.94
CA THR A 91 9.79 -19.81 -22.59
C THR A 91 9.51 -21.04 -23.43
N TYR A 92 8.36 -21.66 -23.21
CA TYR A 92 7.81 -22.74 -24.04
C TYR A 92 6.57 -22.22 -24.77
N VAL A 93 6.46 -22.51 -26.06
CA VAL A 93 5.23 -22.26 -26.85
C VAL A 93 4.59 -23.61 -27.11
N VAL A 94 3.32 -23.75 -26.76
CA VAL A 94 2.60 -25.03 -26.82
C VAL A 94 1.22 -24.86 -27.45
N ASP A 95 0.65 -25.93 -27.99
CA ASP A 95 -0.80 -26.03 -28.16
C ASP A 95 -1.44 -26.20 -26.78
N GLY A 96 -2.18 -25.16 -26.34
CA GLY A 96 -2.83 -25.16 -25.04
C GLY A 96 -4.01 -26.13 -24.92
N HIS A 97 -4.38 -26.83 -25.99
CA HIS A 97 -5.36 -27.92 -25.98
C HIS A 97 -4.73 -29.32 -26.10
N ALA A 98 -3.41 -29.39 -26.26
CA ALA A 98 -2.66 -30.64 -26.23
C ALA A 98 -2.16 -30.91 -24.81
N VAL A 99 -2.88 -31.76 -24.06
CA VAL A 99 -2.53 -32.06 -22.67
C VAL A 99 -1.12 -32.65 -22.52
N GLU A 100 -0.65 -33.41 -23.51
CA GLU A 100 0.70 -33.97 -23.54
C GLU A 100 1.78 -32.88 -23.63
N GLU A 101 1.57 -31.84 -24.45
CA GLU A 101 2.50 -30.70 -24.54
C GLU A 101 2.51 -29.86 -23.26
N LEU A 102 1.35 -29.69 -22.63
CA LEU A 102 1.25 -28.99 -21.34
C LEU A 102 1.98 -29.74 -20.23
N ASP A 103 1.80 -31.06 -20.15
CA ASP A 103 2.48 -31.90 -19.16
C ASP A 103 4.00 -31.87 -19.36
N GLU A 104 4.47 -32.02 -20.59
CA GLU A 104 5.89 -31.91 -20.93
C GLU A 104 6.44 -30.53 -20.55
N ALA A 105 5.77 -29.43 -20.93
CA ALA A 105 6.23 -28.08 -20.62
C ALA A 105 6.29 -27.81 -19.11
N LEU A 106 5.31 -28.30 -18.34
CA LEU A 106 5.30 -28.19 -16.87
C LEU A 106 6.42 -29.01 -16.22
N TRP A 107 6.66 -30.23 -16.73
CA TRP A 107 7.76 -31.08 -16.28
C TRP A 107 9.12 -30.42 -16.55
N GLN A 108 9.32 -29.90 -17.77
CA GLN A 108 10.53 -29.18 -18.15
C GLN A 108 10.72 -27.91 -17.31
N ALA A 109 9.64 -27.16 -17.05
CA ALA A 109 9.68 -25.97 -16.20
C ALA A 109 10.20 -26.27 -14.78
N ALA A 110 9.91 -27.46 -14.25
CA ALA A 110 10.41 -27.90 -12.94
C ALA A 110 11.93 -28.16 -12.92
N GLN A 111 12.53 -28.44 -14.09
CA GLN A 111 13.97 -28.69 -14.24
C GLN A 111 14.77 -27.40 -14.45
N VAL A 112 14.13 -26.31 -14.88
CA VAL A 112 14.80 -25.01 -15.09
C VAL A 112 15.29 -24.45 -13.75
N LYS A 113 16.53 -23.95 -13.74
CA LYS A 113 17.16 -23.31 -12.57
C LYS A 113 17.66 -21.90 -12.90
N GLY A 114 17.63 -21.03 -11.89
CA GLY A 114 18.16 -19.67 -11.95
C GLY A 114 17.39 -18.68 -12.83
N LYS A 115 16.19 -19.03 -13.31
CA LYS A 115 15.27 -18.14 -14.03
C LYS A 115 13.83 -18.68 -13.98
N PRO A 116 12.82 -17.79 -14.01
CA PRO A 116 11.41 -18.19 -14.09
C PRO A 116 11.04 -18.75 -15.47
N THR A 117 9.90 -19.44 -15.55
CA THR A 117 9.39 -20.04 -16.80
C THR A 117 8.04 -19.46 -17.24
N ALA A 118 7.89 -19.18 -18.53
CA ALA A 118 6.64 -18.83 -19.19
C ALA A 118 6.21 -19.94 -20.14
N ILE A 119 4.96 -20.38 -20.04
CA ILE A 119 4.31 -21.29 -20.98
C ILE A 119 3.31 -20.44 -21.77
N VAL A 120 3.62 -20.16 -23.02
CA VAL A 120 2.76 -19.40 -23.94
C VAL A 120 1.88 -20.40 -24.67
N ALA A 121 0.66 -20.58 -24.17
CA ALA A 121 -0.28 -21.59 -24.65
C ALA A 121 -1.19 -20.98 -25.71
N LYS A 122 -1.08 -21.47 -26.96
CA LYS A 122 -2.03 -21.10 -28.01
C LYS A 122 -3.36 -21.80 -27.74
N THR A 123 -4.43 -21.04 -27.56
CA THR A 123 -5.76 -21.59 -27.27
C THR A 123 -6.82 -20.91 -28.14
N TYR A 124 -8.09 -21.25 -27.91
CA TYR A 124 -9.23 -20.69 -28.62
C TYR A 124 -10.32 -20.39 -27.60
N LYS A 125 -10.77 -19.14 -27.53
CA LYS A 125 -11.78 -18.74 -26.54
C LYS A 125 -13.08 -19.49 -26.78
N GLY A 126 -13.67 -20.07 -25.74
CA GLY A 126 -14.87 -20.90 -25.88
C GLY A 126 -14.61 -22.28 -26.51
N ARG A 127 -13.39 -22.80 -26.42
CA ARG A 127 -12.99 -24.14 -26.90
C ARG A 127 -14.05 -25.20 -26.61
N GLY A 128 -14.40 -25.98 -27.64
CA GLY A 128 -15.31 -27.10 -27.55
C GLY A 128 -16.79 -26.73 -27.63
N ILE A 129 -17.13 -25.44 -27.68
CA ILE A 129 -18.52 -24.96 -27.79
C ILE A 129 -18.82 -24.61 -29.27
N PRO A 130 -19.64 -25.41 -29.98
CA PRO A 130 -19.94 -25.15 -31.38
C PRO A 130 -20.57 -23.78 -31.62
N GLY A 131 -20.01 -23.01 -32.57
CA GLY A 131 -20.48 -21.66 -32.91
C GLY A 131 -20.12 -20.56 -31.90
N VAL A 132 -19.33 -20.89 -30.88
CA VAL A 132 -18.79 -19.95 -29.88
C VAL A 132 -17.27 -19.99 -29.86
N GLU A 133 -16.66 -21.15 -30.11
CA GLU A 133 -15.21 -21.29 -30.22
C GLU A 133 -14.64 -20.28 -31.23
N ASP A 134 -13.66 -19.49 -30.77
CA ASP A 134 -13.00 -18.43 -31.51
C ASP A 134 -13.92 -17.29 -31.99
N ALA A 135 -15.17 -17.23 -31.51
CA ALA A 135 -16.11 -16.20 -31.87
C ALA A 135 -16.01 -14.97 -30.97
N GLU A 136 -16.08 -13.78 -31.58
CA GLU A 136 -16.14 -12.51 -30.86
C GLU A 136 -17.46 -12.33 -30.10
N ASN A 137 -17.49 -11.36 -29.19
CA ASN A 137 -18.70 -10.92 -28.49
C ASN A 137 -19.37 -12.00 -27.62
N TRP A 138 -18.60 -12.98 -27.12
CA TRP A 138 -19.04 -14.00 -26.15
C TRP A 138 -18.38 -13.85 -24.77
N HIS A 139 -17.44 -12.92 -24.58
CA HIS A 139 -16.83 -12.68 -23.28
C HIS A 139 -17.87 -12.23 -22.24
N GLY A 140 -17.83 -12.83 -21.05
CA GLY A 140 -18.74 -12.51 -19.95
C GLY A 140 -20.21 -12.86 -20.19
N LYS A 141 -20.54 -13.60 -21.26
CA LYS A 141 -21.92 -13.99 -21.58
C LYS A 141 -22.19 -15.44 -21.21
N PRO A 142 -23.23 -15.73 -20.39
CA PRO A 142 -23.65 -17.10 -20.17
C PRO A 142 -24.23 -17.70 -21.45
N MET A 143 -24.14 -19.02 -21.58
CA MET A 143 -24.77 -19.72 -22.70
C MET A 143 -26.31 -19.63 -22.61
N PRO A 144 -27.02 -19.44 -23.74
CA PRO A 144 -28.48 -19.48 -23.78
C PRO A 144 -29.02 -20.80 -23.24
N LYS A 145 -30.05 -20.75 -22.39
CA LYS A 145 -30.60 -21.93 -21.68
C LYS A 145 -31.01 -23.05 -22.63
N ASP A 146 -31.55 -22.72 -23.79
CA ASP A 146 -31.97 -23.63 -24.86
C ASP A 146 -30.80 -24.37 -25.54
N LYS A 147 -29.57 -23.88 -25.40
CA LYS A 147 -28.36 -24.50 -25.96
C LYS A 147 -27.58 -25.33 -24.94
N VAL A 148 -27.83 -25.16 -23.64
CA VAL A 148 -27.03 -25.76 -22.56
C VAL A 148 -27.00 -27.28 -22.66
N GLU A 149 -28.16 -27.94 -22.78
CA GLU A 149 -28.23 -29.41 -22.82
C GLU A 149 -27.48 -30.00 -24.02
N SER A 150 -27.60 -29.36 -25.19
CA SER A 150 -26.90 -29.77 -26.41
C SER A 150 -25.38 -29.63 -26.26
N ILE A 151 -24.91 -28.51 -25.70
CA ILE A 151 -23.49 -28.27 -25.45
C ILE A 151 -22.94 -29.29 -24.45
N ILE A 152 -23.65 -29.52 -23.33
CA ILE A 152 -23.26 -30.51 -22.33
C ILE A 152 -23.18 -31.91 -22.96
N GLY A 153 -24.19 -32.33 -23.72
CA GLY A 153 -24.20 -33.62 -24.41
C GLY A 153 -23.04 -33.76 -25.40
N ALA A 154 -22.70 -32.70 -26.13
CA ALA A 154 -21.57 -32.68 -27.06
C ALA A 154 -20.22 -32.80 -26.34
N ILE A 155 -20.07 -32.22 -25.15
CA ILE A 155 -18.85 -32.36 -24.33
C ILE A 155 -18.78 -33.76 -23.70
N GLN A 156 -19.88 -34.22 -23.10
CA GLN A 156 -19.95 -35.52 -22.43
C GLN A 156 -19.70 -36.70 -23.39
N SER A 157 -20.15 -36.59 -24.64
CA SER A 157 -19.90 -37.65 -25.65
C SER A 157 -18.41 -37.83 -26.00
N ARG A 158 -17.53 -36.90 -25.60
CA ARG A 158 -16.08 -37.01 -25.79
C ARG A 158 -15.36 -37.63 -24.59
N ILE A 159 -16.04 -37.81 -23.46
CA ILE A 159 -15.46 -38.38 -22.24
C ILE A 159 -15.32 -39.90 -22.41
N GLN A 160 -14.09 -40.40 -22.28
CA GLN A 160 -13.79 -41.83 -22.46
C GLN A 160 -13.82 -42.62 -21.15
N THR A 161 -13.57 -41.96 -20.01
CA THR A 161 -13.52 -42.57 -18.69
C THR A 161 -14.14 -41.64 -17.65
N HIS A 162 -14.70 -42.24 -16.60
CA HIS A 162 -15.22 -41.53 -15.42
C HIS A 162 -14.28 -41.64 -14.23
N GLU A 163 -13.06 -42.15 -14.43
CA GLU A 163 -12.01 -42.13 -13.42
C GLU A 163 -11.70 -40.68 -13.03
N VAL A 164 -11.64 -40.44 -11.74
CA VAL A 164 -11.34 -39.13 -11.17
C VAL A 164 -9.87 -39.12 -10.75
N LEU A 165 -9.09 -38.20 -11.31
CA LEU A 165 -7.70 -38.00 -10.91
C LEU A 165 -7.64 -37.48 -9.47
N VAL A 166 -6.80 -38.09 -8.64
CA VAL A 166 -6.58 -37.68 -7.25
C VAL A 166 -5.25 -36.94 -7.17
N PRO A 167 -5.21 -35.69 -6.69
CA PRO A 167 -3.97 -34.94 -6.56
C PRO A 167 -3.06 -35.56 -5.50
N HIS A 168 -1.76 -35.55 -5.75
CA HIS A 168 -0.76 -35.94 -4.76
C HIS A 168 -0.64 -34.87 -3.66
N PRO A 169 -0.45 -35.27 -2.38
CA PRO A 169 -0.17 -34.32 -1.31
C PRO A 169 1.20 -33.63 -1.55
N PRO A 170 1.35 -32.37 -1.09
CA PRO A 170 2.63 -31.67 -1.18
C PRO A 170 3.66 -32.26 -0.21
N ILE A 171 4.94 -31.94 -0.42
CA ILE A 171 6.00 -32.17 0.56
C ILE A 171 5.79 -31.17 1.71
N GLU A 172 5.73 -31.67 2.94
CA GLU A 172 5.54 -30.86 4.16
C GLU A 172 6.88 -30.44 4.76
N ASP A 173 7.54 -29.48 4.14
CA ASP A 173 8.88 -28.99 4.51
C ASP A 173 8.91 -27.51 4.91
N VAL A 174 7.78 -26.82 4.79
CA VAL A 174 7.66 -25.41 5.13
C VAL A 174 7.75 -25.24 6.66
N PRO A 175 8.69 -24.43 7.18
CA PRO A 175 8.86 -24.27 8.62
C PRO A 175 7.64 -23.58 9.25
N GLN A 176 7.31 -24.01 10.47
CA GLN A 176 6.33 -23.32 11.30
C GLN A 176 6.85 -21.94 11.71
N ILE A 177 5.98 -20.94 11.68
CA ILE A 177 6.30 -19.56 12.03
C ILE A 177 5.44 -19.12 13.21
N SER A 178 6.05 -18.42 14.17
CA SER A 178 5.31 -17.83 15.29
C SER A 178 4.47 -16.64 14.83
N ILE A 179 3.17 -16.66 15.17
CA ILE A 179 2.22 -15.58 14.92
C ILE A 179 2.02 -14.66 16.13
N ALA A 180 2.90 -14.75 17.14
CA ALA A 180 2.85 -13.89 18.30
C ALA A 180 3.03 -12.41 17.92
N GLY A 181 2.50 -11.52 18.76
CA GLY A 181 2.65 -10.07 18.59
C GLY A 181 4.12 -9.64 18.59
N ILE A 182 4.41 -8.57 17.86
CA ILE A 182 5.75 -8.01 17.69
C ILE A 182 5.89 -6.79 18.59
N CYS A 183 6.94 -6.76 19.41
CA CYS A 183 7.29 -5.61 20.23
C CYS A 183 8.61 -5.01 19.76
N LEU A 184 8.77 -3.69 19.94
CA LEU A 184 10.09 -3.07 19.84
C LEU A 184 11.01 -3.65 20.94
N PRO A 185 12.31 -3.87 20.65
CA PRO A 185 13.24 -4.45 21.61
C PRO A 185 13.58 -3.49 22.76
N SER A 186 13.37 -2.20 22.55
CA SER A 186 13.56 -1.14 23.55
C SER A 186 12.57 0.00 23.30
N PRO A 187 12.33 0.89 24.28
CA PRO A 187 11.65 2.15 24.04
C PRO A 187 12.37 3.02 22.97
N PRO A 188 11.68 4.00 22.37
CA PRO A 188 12.31 5.02 21.53
C PRO A 188 13.42 5.75 22.28
N ASP A 189 14.52 6.06 21.61
CA ASP A 189 15.70 6.71 22.21
C ASP A 189 15.82 8.14 21.68
N TYR A 190 14.87 8.98 22.09
CA TYR A 190 14.82 10.39 21.71
C TYR A 190 14.54 11.25 22.94
N THR A 191 15.13 12.45 22.98
CA THR A 191 14.89 13.44 24.03
C THR A 191 13.93 14.50 23.52
N ILE A 192 13.01 14.98 24.36
CA ILE A 192 12.14 16.12 24.03
C ILE A 192 13.01 17.30 23.60
N GLY A 193 12.68 17.88 22.44
CA GLY A 193 13.42 18.97 21.82
C GLY A 193 14.45 18.55 20.78
N ASP A 194 14.79 17.26 20.66
CA ASP A 194 15.58 16.76 19.54
C ASP A 194 14.88 17.04 18.21
N LYS A 195 15.65 17.25 17.14
CA LYS A 195 15.12 17.46 15.78
C LYS A 195 15.33 16.21 14.95
N VAL A 196 14.23 15.59 14.53
CA VAL A 196 14.25 14.36 13.74
C VAL A 196 13.10 14.37 12.76
N ALA A 197 13.38 14.07 11.49
CA ALA A 197 12.32 13.89 10.50
C ALA A 197 11.61 12.54 10.72
N THR A 198 10.27 12.51 10.65
CA THR A 198 9.51 11.27 10.87
C THR A 198 9.86 10.19 9.85
N ARG A 199 10.22 10.53 8.61
CA ARG A 199 10.74 9.54 7.64
C ARG A 199 12.02 8.84 8.11
N LYS A 200 12.92 9.55 8.81
CA LYS A 200 14.15 8.97 9.37
C LYS A 200 13.82 8.09 10.58
N ALA A 201 12.91 8.54 11.44
CA ALA A 201 12.43 7.75 12.57
C ALA A 201 11.75 6.44 12.12
N TYR A 202 11.03 6.45 10.98
CA TYR A 202 10.49 5.24 10.36
C TYR A 202 11.59 4.22 10.03
N GLY A 203 12.66 4.63 9.34
CA GLY A 203 13.78 3.75 9.02
C GLY A 203 14.45 3.15 10.26
N VAL A 204 14.65 3.97 11.31
CA VAL A 204 15.18 3.52 12.61
C VAL A 204 14.24 2.50 13.26
N ALA A 205 12.95 2.79 13.33
CA ALA A 205 11.94 1.91 13.91
C ALA A 205 11.86 0.57 13.18
N LEU A 206 11.87 0.61 11.84
CA LEU A 206 11.78 -0.58 11.01
C LEU A 206 13.00 -1.48 11.22
N ALA A 207 14.21 -0.92 11.24
CA ALA A 207 15.44 -1.67 11.51
C ALA A 207 15.43 -2.31 12.92
N LYS A 208 14.97 -1.57 13.95
CA LYS A 208 14.79 -2.10 15.31
C LYS A 208 13.79 -3.26 15.35
N LEU A 209 12.64 -3.09 14.68
CA LEU A 209 11.60 -4.11 14.61
C LEU A 209 12.11 -5.37 13.88
N GLY A 210 12.90 -5.20 12.83
CA GLY A 210 13.58 -6.29 12.11
C GLY A 210 14.53 -7.10 12.99
N GLY A 211 15.20 -6.45 13.95
CA GLY A 211 16.05 -7.14 14.93
C GLY A 211 15.26 -7.89 16.02
N ALA A 212 14.00 -7.54 16.24
CA ALA A 212 13.14 -8.19 17.22
C ALA A 212 12.32 -9.35 16.64
N ASN A 213 12.10 -9.39 15.33
CA ASN A 213 11.29 -10.43 14.70
C ASN A 213 11.72 -10.71 13.24
N GLU A 214 12.02 -11.98 12.96
CA GLU A 214 12.49 -12.46 11.65
C GLU A 214 11.40 -12.40 10.56
N ARG A 215 10.12 -12.27 10.90
CA ARG A 215 9.03 -12.12 9.92
C ARG A 215 8.99 -10.73 9.30
N VAL A 216 9.66 -9.74 9.87
CA VAL A 216 9.65 -8.39 9.32
C VAL A 216 10.44 -8.38 8.03
N VAL A 217 9.77 -7.98 6.94
CA VAL A 217 10.34 -7.85 5.59
C VAL A 217 10.09 -6.43 5.10
N ALA A 218 11.11 -5.82 4.50
CA ALA A 218 11.03 -4.46 3.96
C ALA A 218 11.12 -4.46 2.44
N LEU A 219 10.29 -3.65 1.78
CA LEU A 219 10.34 -3.40 0.34
C LEU A 219 10.43 -1.90 0.07
N ASP A 220 11.13 -1.50 -0.97
CA ASP A 220 11.19 -0.11 -1.40
C ASP A 220 11.32 0.00 -2.92
N GLY A 221 10.78 1.07 -3.50
CA GLY A 221 10.81 1.33 -4.93
C GLY A 221 11.88 2.34 -5.35
N ASP A 222 13.17 1.98 -5.20
CA ASP A 222 14.34 2.83 -5.44
C ASP A 222 14.36 4.21 -4.73
N THR A 223 13.67 4.31 -3.60
CA THR A 223 13.61 5.54 -2.76
C THR A 223 14.18 5.35 -1.36
N LYS A 224 14.87 4.24 -1.11
CA LYS A 224 15.38 3.78 0.20
C LYS A 224 16.23 4.78 0.98
N ASN A 225 16.99 5.62 0.27
CA ASN A 225 17.81 6.69 0.84
C ASN A 225 16.98 7.93 1.24
N SER A 226 15.75 8.02 0.75
CA SER A 226 14.82 9.11 0.97
C SER A 226 13.73 8.74 1.98
N THR A 227 13.26 7.49 1.94
CA THR A 227 12.35 6.87 2.93
C THR A 227 13.10 6.42 4.19
N PHE A 228 14.42 6.30 4.13
CA PHE A 228 15.30 5.71 5.14
C PHE A 228 15.07 4.21 5.38
N SER A 229 14.36 3.51 4.50
CA SER A 229 14.29 2.03 4.53
C SER A 229 15.66 1.38 4.28
N GLU A 230 16.64 2.14 3.75
CA GLU A 230 18.04 1.70 3.66
C GLU A 230 18.64 1.30 5.02
N LEU A 231 18.16 1.86 6.13
CA LEU A 231 18.61 1.46 7.47
C LEU A 231 18.24 0.01 7.78
N PHE A 232 17.05 -0.43 7.34
CA PHE A 232 16.68 -1.84 7.42
C PHE A 232 17.55 -2.67 6.47
N LYS A 233 17.78 -2.22 5.24
CA LYS A 233 18.65 -2.92 4.28
C LYS A 233 20.06 -3.14 4.82
N GLN A 234 20.62 -2.16 5.52
CA GLN A 234 21.96 -2.24 6.11
C GLN A 234 22.01 -3.25 7.27
N ALA A 235 20.95 -3.30 8.08
CA ALA A 235 20.88 -4.18 9.24
C ALA A 235 20.46 -5.63 8.92
N HIS A 236 19.54 -5.80 7.95
CA HIS A 236 18.87 -7.06 7.61
C HIS A 236 18.76 -7.24 6.08
N PRO A 237 19.89 -7.27 5.34
CA PRO A 237 19.90 -7.26 3.88
C PRO A 237 19.16 -8.46 3.25
N GLU A 238 19.11 -9.60 3.95
CA GLU A 238 18.44 -10.82 3.51
C GLU A 238 16.91 -10.74 3.52
N ARG A 239 16.34 -9.77 4.25
CA ARG A 239 14.88 -9.52 4.34
C ARG A 239 14.47 -8.20 3.72
N TYR A 240 15.35 -7.62 2.91
CA TYR A 240 15.09 -6.40 2.16
C TYR A 240 14.92 -6.72 0.68
N ILE A 241 13.84 -6.25 0.07
CA ILE A 241 13.53 -6.45 -1.35
C ILE A 241 13.57 -5.09 -2.05
N GLU A 242 14.51 -4.92 -2.97
CA GLU A 242 14.52 -3.78 -3.89
C GLU A 242 13.50 -4.03 -5.00
N CYS A 243 12.48 -3.19 -5.10
CA CYS A 243 11.43 -3.31 -6.11
C CYS A 243 11.65 -2.39 -7.31
N TYR A 244 12.67 -1.53 -7.28
CA TYR A 244 12.93 -0.53 -8.33
C TYR A 244 11.74 0.44 -8.51
N ILE A 245 11.76 1.26 -9.56
CA ILE A 245 10.70 2.24 -9.85
C ILE A 245 9.48 1.52 -10.46
N ALA A 246 8.77 0.75 -9.62
CA ALA A 246 7.67 -0.13 -9.99
C ALA A 246 6.69 -0.31 -8.82
N GLU A 247 6.01 0.76 -8.40
CA GLU A 247 5.17 0.76 -7.18
C GLU A 247 3.99 -0.22 -7.26
N GLN A 248 3.43 -0.41 -8.46
CA GLN A 248 2.37 -1.39 -8.71
C GLN A 248 2.85 -2.80 -8.35
N ASN A 249 3.98 -3.21 -8.94
CA ASN A 249 4.60 -4.49 -8.61
C ASN A 249 5.06 -4.56 -7.15
N MET A 250 5.65 -3.50 -6.58
CA MET A 250 6.08 -3.48 -5.18
C MET A 250 4.93 -3.82 -4.23
N VAL A 251 3.76 -3.19 -4.40
CA VAL A 251 2.59 -3.49 -3.57
C VAL A 251 2.14 -4.93 -3.78
N SER A 252 2.08 -5.43 -5.02
CA SER A 252 1.70 -6.82 -5.26
C SER A 252 2.68 -7.84 -4.68
N VAL A 253 3.99 -7.63 -4.81
CA VAL A 253 5.03 -8.48 -4.17
C VAL A 253 4.85 -8.48 -2.66
N ALA A 254 4.62 -7.31 -2.07
CA ALA A 254 4.38 -7.19 -0.64
C ALA A 254 3.12 -7.96 -0.19
N LEU A 255 2.05 -7.92 -0.98
CA LEU A 255 0.83 -8.71 -0.76
C LEU A 255 1.11 -10.22 -0.81
N GLY A 256 1.99 -10.65 -1.71
CA GLY A 256 2.46 -12.04 -1.82
C GLY A 256 3.25 -12.51 -0.62
N CYS A 257 4.22 -11.72 -0.17
CA CYS A 257 5.03 -12.04 1.01
C CYS A 257 4.18 -12.14 2.29
N ALA A 258 3.13 -11.32 2.41
CA ALA A 258 2.22 -11.35 3.54
C ALA A 258 1.23 -12.54 3.52
N ALA A 259 1.06 -13.20 2.38
CA ALA A 259 0.10 -14.29 2.23
C ALA A 259 0.39 -15.41 3.23
N ARG A 260 -0.67 -16.04 3.76
CA ARG A 260 -0.59 -17.14 4.74
C ARG A 260 0.21 -16.76 6.01
N ASP A 261 0.23 -15.48 6.36
CA ASP A 261 0.92 -14.91 7.52
C ASP A 261 2.44 -15.19 7.55
N ARG A 262 3.07 -15.43 6.38
CA ARG A 262 4.49 -15.78 6.28
C ARG A 262 5.40 -14.64 6.71
N ALA A 263 5.06 -13.40 6.36
CA ALA A 263 5.81 -12.20 6.73
C ALA A 263 4.90 -11.09 7.29
N VAL A 264 5.50 -10.19 8.06
CA VAL A 264 4.95 -8.88 8.43
C VAL A 264 5.65 -7.84 7.58
N VAL A 265 4.94 -7.37 6.56
CA VAL A 265 5.57 -6.68 5.43
C VAL A 265 5.41 -5.17 5.57
N PHE A 266 6.50 -4.44 5.33
CA PHE A 266 6.53 -2.98 5.20
C PHE A 266 7.03 -2.60 3.80
N ALA A 267 6.20 -1.94 3.00
CA ALA A 267 6.63 -1.35 1.73
C ALA A 267 6.68 0.18 1.84
N SER A 268 7.72 0.79 1.28
CA SER A 268 7.92 2.24 1.35
C SER A 268 8.23 2.88 -0.01
N THR A 269 7.66 4.06 -0.21
CA THR A 269 8.00 5.01 -1.28
C THR A 269 7.58 6.41 -0.84
N PHE A 270 7.54 7.39 -1.73
CA PHE A 270 6.89 8.67 -1.45
C PHE A 270 5.38 8.44 -1.43
N ALA A 271 4.66 9.04 -0.48
CA ALA A 271 3.21 8.90 -0.36
C ALA A 271 2.49 9.26 -1.67
N ALA A 272 3.01 10.22 -2.44
CA ALA A 272 2.50 10.60 -3.75
C ALA A 272 2.50 9.42 -4.73
N PHE A 273 3.54 8.58 -4.72
CA PHE A 273 3.68 7.48 -5.67
C PHE A 273 2.89 6.24 -5.29
N PHE A 274 2.33 6.15 -4.08
CA PHE A 274 1.31 5.13 -3.81
C PHE A 274 0.03 5.34 -4.63
N SER A 275 -0.23 6.54 -5.17
CA SER A 275 -1.29 6.75 -6.16
C SER A 275 -1.11 5.86 -7.40
N ARG A 276 0.13 5.57 -7.80
CA ARG A 276 0.48 4.66 -8.90
C ARG A 276 0.05 3.22 -8.62
N ALA A 277 -0.05 2.83 -7.35
CA ALA A 277 -0.40 1.49 -6.91
C ALA A 277 -1.80 1.40 -6.28
N PHE A 278 -2.67 2.42 -6.45
CA PHE A 278 -3.92 2.47 -5.71
C PHE A 278 -4.84 1.26 -5.97
N ASP A 279 -4.91 0.77 -7.21
CA ASP A 279 -5.72 -0.42 -7.52
C ASP A 279 -5.19 -1.69 -6.84
N HIS A 280 -3.87 -1.81 -6.70
CA HIS A 280 -3.22 -2.90 -5.98
C HIS A 280 -3.53 -2.83 -4.48
N ILE A 281 -3.48 -1.63 -3.90
CA ILE A 281 -3.85 -1.39 -2.49
C ILE A 281 -5.32 -1.74 -2.25
N ARG A 282 -6.21 -1.29 -3.15
CA ARG A 282 -7.65 -1.59 -3.11
C ARG A 282 -7.89 -3.09 -3.16
N MET A 283 -7.22 -3.80 -4.08
CA MET A 283 -7.33 -5.25 -4.18
C MET A 283 -6.71 -5.97 -2.98
N GLY A 284 -5.69 -5.41 -2.34
CA GLY A 284 -5.15 -5.92 -1.08
C GLY A 284 -6.21 -5.94 0.02
N ALA A 285 -6.96 -4.85 0.19
CA ALA A 285 -8.06 -4.78 1.15
C ALA A 285 -9.18 -5.78 0.81
N ILE A 286 -9.54 -5.91 -0.47
CA ILE A 286 -10.53 -6.91 -0.92
C ILE A 286 -10.04 -8.34 -0.64
N SER A 287 -8.74 -8.57 -0.77
CA SER A 287 -8.10 -9.86 -0.49
C SER A 287 -7.94 -10.14 1.01
N ARG A 288 -8.31 -9.18 1.88
CA ARG A 288 -8.20 -9.28 3.35
C ARG A 288 -6.79 -9.63 3.84
N THR A 289 -5.80 -9.09 3.15
CA THR A 289 -4.39 -9.26 3.50
C THR A 289 -3.95 -8.27 4.60
N ASN A 290 -2.77 -8.49 5.16
CA ASN A 290 -2.14 -7.59 6.14
C ASN A 290 -0.91 -6.95 5.48
N LEU A 291 -0.91 -5.63 5.29
CA LEU A 291 0.20 -4.93 4.66
C LEU A 291 0.41 -3.56 5.29
N ASN A 292 1.65 -3.24 5.61
CA ASN A 292 2.05 -1.93 6.11
C ASN A 292 2.71 -1.12 4.98
N LEU A 293 2.23 0.09 4.76
CA LEU A 293 2.68 1.00 3.72
C LEU A 293 3.17 2.28 4.38
N CYS A 294 4.45 2.64 4.20
CA CYS A 294 4.98 3.91 4.68
C CYS A 294 5.20 4.87 3.51
N GLY A 295 4.42 5.94 3.47
CA GLY A 295 4.55 6.98 2.45
C GLY A 295 5.26 8.18 3.01
N SER A 296 6.46 8.46 2.52
CA SER A 296 7.24 9.65 2.90
C SER A 296 6.89 10.87 2.06
N HIS A 297 7.54 12.01 2.30
CA HIS A 297 7.43 13.20 1.45
C HIS A 297 5.99 13.71 1.30
N CYS A 298 5.23 13.68 2.39
CA CYS A 298 3.87 14.16 2.37
C CYS A 298 3.79 15.70 2.36
N GLY A 299 2.82 16.24 1.60
CA GLY A 299 2.48 17.66 1.62
C GLY A 299 3.49 18.60 0.95
N VAL A 300 3.19 19.91 1.00
CA VAL A 300 4.02 20.98 0.44
C VAL A 300 5.30 21.20 1.22
N SER A 301 5.35 20.74 2.48
CA SER A 301 6.52 20.87 3.35
C SER A 301 7.77 20.14 2.83
N ILE A 302 7.69 19.36 1.75
CA ILE A 302 8.88 18.82 1.08
C ILE A 302 9.75 19.93 0.46
N GLY A 303 9.13 21.03 0.02
CA GLY A 303 9.83 22.17 -0.55
C GLY A 303 10.07 22.08 -2.06
N GLU A 304 11.34 22.04 -2.43
CA GLU A 304 11.83 22.50 -3.72
C GLU A 304 11.48 21.58 -4.90
N ASP A 305 11.26 20.29 -4.67
CA ASP A 305 10.91 19.32 -5.73
C ASP A 305 9.58 19.64 -6.41
N GLY A 306 8.67 20.33 -5.71
CA GLY A 306 7.40 20.76 -6.28
C GLY A 306 6.33 19.66 -6.30
N PRO A 307 5.18 19.94 -6.96
CA PRO A 307 3.93 19.20 -6.75
C PRO A 307 3.95 17.76 -7.24
N SER A 308 4.89 17.36 -8.11
CA SER A 308 5.00 15.96 -8.56
C SER A 308 5.40 14.99 -7.46
N GLN A 309 6.03 15.47 -6.38
CA GLN A 309 6.47 14.65 -5.24
C GLN A 309 5.60 14.87 -4.00
N MET A 310 4.73 15.88 -4.00
CA MET A 310 3.91 16.26 -2.85
C MET A 310 2.68 15.37 -2.75
N ALA A 311 2.63 14.52 -1.73
CA ALA A 311 1.43 13.74 -1.45
C ALA A 311 0.36 14.62 -0.82
N LEU A 312 -0.72 14.90 -1.54
CA LEU A 312 -1.80 15.80 -1.10
C LEU A 312 -3.18 15.17 -1.15
N GLU A 313 -3.28 13.94 -1.65
CA GLU A 313 -4.48 13.11 -1.75
C GLU A 313 -4.31 11.75 -1.05
N ASP A 314 -3.18 11.51 -0.40
CA ASP A 314 -2.83 10.23 0.19
C ASP A 314 -3.72 9.87 1.39
N ILE A 315 -4.06 10.84 2.25
CA ILE A 315 -5.01 10.61 3.35
C ILE A 315 -6.38 10.26 2.77
N ALA A 316 -6.84 10.96 1.73
CA ALA A 316 -8.11 10.67 1.07
C ALA A 316 -8.13 9.25 0.47
N MET A 317 -7.07 8.90 -0.28
CA MET A 317 -6.88 7.59 -0.89
C MET A 317 -6.94 6.47 0.15
N PHE A 318 -6.14 6.54 1.21
CA PHE A 318 -6.09 5.48 2.22
C PHE A 318 -7.32 5.45 3.12
N ARG A 319 -7.96 6.60 3.40
CA ARG A 319 -9.25 6.62 4.11
C ARG A 319 -10.36 5.93 3.32
N ALA A 320 -10.33 6.00 1.99
CA ALA A 320 -11.31 5.33 1.13
C ALA A 320 -11.13 3.80 1.12
N VAL A 321 -9.96 3.27 1.46
CA VAL A 321 -9.71 1.82 1.54
C VAL A 321 -10.45 1.21 2.75
N PRO A 322 -11.38 0.27 2.56
CA PRO A 322 -12.13 -0.34 3.66
C PRO A 322 -11.22 -1.06 4.66
N GLY A 323 -11.47 -0.88 5.96
CA GLY A 323 -10.65 -1.50 7.01
C GLY A 323 -9.22 -0.94 7.16
N CYS A 324 -8.82 0.06 6.37
CA CYS A 324 -7.49 0.66 6.48
C CYS A 324 -7.32 1.43 7.80
N THR A 325 -6.16 1.29 8.43
CA THR A 325 -5.69 2.16 9.52
C THR A 325 -4.73 3.21 8.96
N VAL A 326 -4.97 4.49 9.25
CA VAL A 326 -4.17 5.62 8.76
C VAL A 326 -3.49 6.31 9.94
N PHE A 327 -2.20 6.06 10.08
CA PHE A 327 -1.31 6.74 11.03
C PHE A 327 -0.72 7.99 10.38
N TYR A 328 -0.69 9.09 11.15
CA TYR A 328 0.07 10.26 10.80
C TYR A 328 0.85 10.74 12.04
N PRO A 329 2.01 10.11 12.33
CA PRO A 329 2.84 10.48 13.45
C PRO A 329 3.43 11.89 13.28
N SER A 330 3.49 12.63 14.38
CA SER A 330 3.90 14.04 14.37
C SER A 330 5.36 14.28 14.81
N ASP A 331 6.02 13.26 15.37
CA ASP A 331 7.42 13.29 15.77
C ASP A 331 8.08 11.89 15.72
N ALA A 332 9.34 11.78 16.15
CA ALA A 332 10.07 10.51 16.11
C ALA A 332 9.49 9.44 17.04
N VAL A 333 9.07 9.80 18.26
CA VAL A 333 8.50 8.86 19.24
C VAL A 333 7.19 8.27 18.71
N SER A 334 6.26 9.12 18.28
CA SER A 334 4.99 8.69 17.68
C SER A 334 5.22 7.85 16.42
N THR A 335 6.27 8.11 15.65
CA THR A 335 6.62 7.29 14.47
C THR A 335 7.04 5.87 14.84
N GLU A 336 7.96 5.70 15.80
CA GLU A 336 8.37 4.35 16.22
C GLU A 336 7.17 3.56 16.79
N ARG A 337 6.28 4.24 17.51
CA ARG A 337 5.05 3.64 18.03
C ARG A 337 4.07 3.25 16.92
N ALA A 338 3.89 4.10 15.89
CA ALA A 338 3.06 3.79 14.73
C ALA A 338 3.57 2.55 13.98
N VAL A 339 4.89 2.41 13.78
CA VAL A 339 5.50 1.23 13.15
C VAL A 339 5.21 -0.04 13.95
N CYS A 340 5.40 0.01 15.27
CA CYS A 340 5.11 -1.13 16.14
C CYS A 340 3.62 -1.51 16.14
N LEU A 341 2.72 -0.52 16.18
CA LEU A 341 1.27 -0.77 16.14
C LEU A 341 0.84 -1.34 14.79
N ALA A 342 1.34 -0.79 13.68
CA ALA A 342 1.06 -1.26 12.33
C ALA A 342 1.45 -2.74 12.17
N ALA A 343 2.64 -3.12 12.66
CA ALA A 343 3.12 -4.52 12.64
C ALA A 343 2.18 -5.53 13.32
N ASN A 344 1.32 -5.08 14.24
CA ASN A 344 0.37 -5.90 14.98
C ASN A 344 -1.09 -5.69 14.53
N THR A 345 -1.32 -4.87 13.52
CA THR A 345 -2.66 -4.48 13.09
C THR A 345 -3.02 -5.18 11.79
N LYS A 346 -4.21 -5.77 11.77
CA LYS A 346 -4.73 -6.46 10.57
C LYS A 346 -5.21 -5.45 9.52
N GLY A 347 -5.23 -5.90 8.27
CA GLY A 347 -5.65 -5.09 7.13
C GLY A 347 -4.53 -4.21 6.58
N ILE A 348 -4.92 -3.20 5.81
CA ILE A 348 -3.98 -2.23 5.26
C ILE A 348 -3.67 -1.19 6.34
N CYS A 349 -2.39 -0.98 6.64
CA CYS A 349 -1.93 0.10 7.50
C CYS A 349 -1.12 1.09 6.67
N PHE A 350 -1.44 2.38 6.76
CA PHE A 350 -0.69 3.45 6.13
C PHE A 350 -0.03 4.34 7.18
N ILE A 351 1.26 4.60 7.04
CA ILE A 351 2.04 5.50 7.90
C ILE A 351 2.55 6.66 7.05
N ARG A 352 1.95 7.84 7.25
CA ARG A 352 2.33 9.07 6.56
C ARG A 352 3.53 9.73 7.26
N THR A 353 4.65 9.89 6.56
CA THR A 353 5.87 10.50 7.11
C THR A 353 6.31 11.75 6.34
N SER A 354 6.96 12.67 7.04
CA SER A 354 7.26 14.02 6.60
C SER A 354 8.75 14.19 6.30
N ARG A 355 9.07 15.06 5.33
CA ARG A 355 10.45 15.36 4.94
C ARG A 355 11.23 16.20 5.96
N PRO A 356 10.68 17.32 6.49
CA PRO A 356 11.40 18.19 7.42
C PRO A 356 11.69 17.52 8.76
N GLU A 357 12.77 17.96 9.41
CA GLU A 357 12.99 17.66 10.81
C GLU A 357 12.02 18.47 11.67
N THR A 358 11.34 17.79 12.59
CA THR A 358 10.46 18.42 13.58
C THR A 358 10.94 18.10 14.99
N LEU A 359 10.46 18.87 15.97
CA LEU A 359 10.84 18.65 17.37
C LEU A 359 10.21 17.35 17.89
N VAL A 360 10.95 16.62 18.70
CA VAL A 360 10.39 15.56 19.54
C VAL A 360 9.58 16.22 20.66
N VAL A 361 8.29 15.90 20.73
CA VAL A 361 7.33 16.51 21.67
C VAL A 361 6.80 15.51 22.69
N TYR A 362 6.96 14.21 22.44
CA TYR A 362 6.61 13.16 23.39
C TYR A 362 7.85 12.57 24.05
N PRO A 363 7.78 12.20 25.34
CA PRO A 363 8.83 11.43 25.97
C PRO A 363 8.82 9.96 25.49
N PRO A 364 9.95 9.23 25.56
CA PRO A 364 10.05 7.82 25.16
C PRO A 364 8.97 6.88 25.69
N GLU A 365 8.55 7.07 26.94
CA GLU A 365 7.57 6.27 27.66
C GLU A 365 6.12 6.56 27.27
N GLU A 366 5.87 7.59 26.46
CA GLU A 366 4.52 7.93 26.01
C GLU A 366 3.90 6.75 25.27
N LYS A 367 2.67 6.40 25.68
CA LYS A 367 1.90 5.30 25.12
C LYS A 367 1.00 5.79 24.00
N PHE A 368 0.94 5.03 22.92
CA PHE A 368 0.07 5.33 21.79
C PHE A 368 -0.81 4.13 21.50
N GLU A 369 -2.04 4.42 21.09
CA GLU A 369 -3.07 3.44 20.78
C GLU A 369 -3.81 3.90 19.52
N ILE A 370 -4.24 2.95 18.70
CA ILE A 370 -4.99 3.24 17.47
C ILE A 370 -6.34 3.86 17.84
N GLY A 371 -6.72 4.95 17.19
CA GLY A 371 -7.99 5.65 17.46
C GLY A 371 -7.96 6.53 18.70
N HIS A 372 -6.78 6.80 19.27
CA HIS A 372 -6.63 7.66 20.44
C HIS A 372 -5.73 8.86 20.14
N ALA A 373 -6.31 10.05 20.22
CA ALA A 373 -5.62 11.31 19.98
C ALA A 373 -4.91 11.83 21.25
N LYS A 374 -3.98 12.76 21.08
CA LYS A 374 -3.25 13.42 22.16
C LYS A 374 -3.60 14.90 22.22
N VAL A 375 -4.04 15.35 23.39
CA VAL A 375 -4.17 16.79 23.68
C VAL A 375 -2.80 17.30 24.15
N VAL A 376 -1.96 17.70 23.19
CA VAL A 376 -0.56 18.09 23.43
C VAL A 376 -0.42 19.44 24.14
N ARG A 377 -1.45 20.28 24.08
CA ARG A 377 -1.52 21.55 24.82
C ARG A 377 -2.94 21.83 25.27
N LYS A 378 -3.12 22.17 26.54
CA LYS A 378 -4.42 22.54 27.11
C LYS A 378 -4.30 23.51 28.28
N SER A 379 -5.32 24.32 28.48
CA SER A 379 -5.56 25.16 29.65
C SER A 379 -7.08 25.33 29.87
N ASN A 380 -7.46 25.91 31.01
CA ASN A 380 -8.86 26.30 31.25
C ASN A 380 -9.27 27.57 30.50
N ALA A 381 -8.32 28.31 29.93
CA ALA A 381 -8.54 29.53 29.17
C ALA A 381 -8.63 29.29 27.65
N ASP A 382 -8.55 28.02 27.21
CA ASP A 382 -8.56 27.67 25.79
C ASP A 382 -9.87 28.11 25.11
N ARG A 383 -9.76 28.86 24.01
CA ARG A 383 -10.92 29.42 23.31
C ARG A 383 -11.24 28.75 21.99
N VAL A 384 -10.30 27.98 21.43
CA VAL A 384 -10.44 27.19 20.20
C VAL A 384 -9.67 25.88 20.35
N THR A 385 -10.20 24.79 19.82
CA THR A 385 -9.48 23.53 19.63
C THR A 385 -8.87 23.50 18.23
N VAL A 386 -7.55 23.48 18.14
CA VAL A 386 -6.80 23.35 16.89
C VAL A 386 -6.31 21.91 16.74
N ILE A 387 -6.58 21.30 15.59
CA ILE A 387 -6.20 19.93 15.28
C ILE A 387 -5.23 19.97 14.11
N GLY A 388 -4.00 19.52 14.33
CA GLY A 388 -2.93 19.45 13.33
C GLY A 388 -2.16 18.14 13.45
N ALA A 389 -1.46 17.74 12.40
CA ALA A 389 -0.70 16.49 12.35
C ALA A 389 0.56 16.64 11.50
N GLY A 390 1.62 15.91 11.85
CA GLY A 390 2.92 16.09 11.21
C GLY A 390 3.40 17.53 11.36
N VAL A 391 3.81 18.15 10.25
CA VAL A 391 4.32 19.53 10.23
C VAL A 391 3.30 20.55 10.78
N THR A 392 2.00 20.37 10.53
CA THR A 392 0.99 21.33 10.97
C THR A 392 0.70 21.26 12.47
N LEU A 393 1.06 20.16 13.15
CA LEU A 393 1.07 20.13 14.62
C LEU A 393 2.09 21.11 15.19
N HIS A 394 3.29 21.13 14.62
CA HIS A 394 4.36 22.04 15.04
C HIS A 394 4.01 23.50 14.75
N GLU A 395 3.41 23.77 13.58
CA GLU A 395 2.87 25.09 13.26
C GLU A 395 1.76 25.54 14.23
N ALA A 396 0.91 24.61 14.69
CA ALA A 396 -0.15 24.86 15.67
C ALA A 396 0.41 25.12 17.09
N LEU A 397 1.43 24.39 17.51
CA LEU A 397 2.13 24.63 18.78
C LEU A 397 2.80 26.01 18.79
N ALA A 398 3.47 26.38 17.70
CA ALA A 398 4.06 27.72 17.54
C ALA A 398 2.99 28.83 17.50
N ALA A 399 1.85 28.60 16.83
CA ALA A 399 0.72 29.51 16.88
C ALA A 399 0.18 29.69 18.30
N ALA A 400 0.10 28.61 19.07
CA ALA A 400 -0.35 28.65 20.45
C ALA A 400 0.61 29.46 21.35
N ASP A 401 1.92 29.36 21.13
CA ASP A 401 2.91 30.18 21.85
C ASP A 401 2.77 31.66 21.53
N GLU A 402 2.57 32.02 20.26
CA GLU A 402 2.43 33.40 19.85
C GLU A 402 1.10 34.03 20.30
N LEU A 403 0.00 33.28 20.24
CA LEU A 403 -1.29 33.72 20.76
C LEU A 403 -1.27 33.90 22.28
N ALA A 404 -0.56 33.05 23.02
CA ALA A 404 -0.47 33.15 24.47
C ALA A 404 0.21 34.45 24.91
N LYS A 405 1.21 34.94 24.18
CA LYS A 405 1.83 36.27 24.42
C LYS A 405 0.82 37.42 24.26
N GLN A 406 -0.25 37.19 23.52
CA GLN A 406 -1.34 38.14 23.27
C GLN A 406 -2.58 37.85 24.14
N GLY A 407 -2.47 36.98 25.15
CA GLY A 407 -3.56 36.63 26.07
C GLY A 407 -4.64 35.74 25.47
N THR A 408 -4.40 35.12 24.31
CA THR A 408 -5.32 34.15 23.69
C THR A 408 -4.76 32.74 23.83
N HIS A 409 -5.52 31.83 24.40
CA HIS A 409 -5.10 30.44 24.57
C HIS A 409 -5.89 29.51 23.63
N ILE A 410 -5.19 28.54 23.05
CA ILE A 410 -5.78 27.50 22.21
C ILE A 410 -5.36 26.12 22.72
N ARG A 411 -6.29 25.18 22.57
CA ARG A 411 -6.03 23.75 22.75
C ARG A 411 -5.44 23.19 21.47
N VAL A 412 -4.44 22.33 21.57
CA VAL A 412 -3.84 21.67 20.39
C VAL A 412 -3.98 20.15 20.53
N ILE A 413 -4.49 19.52 19.49
CA ILE A 413 -4.68 18.07 19.39
C ILE A 413 -3.84 17.51 18.24
N ASP A 414 -3.12 16.45 18.54
CA ASP A 414 -2.49 15.55 17.59
C ASP A 414 -3.37 14.29 17.44
N PRO A 415 -3.99 14.04 16.28
CA PRO A 415 -4.87 12.89 16.09
C PRO A 415 -4.18 11.53 16.26
N PHE A 416 -2.87 11.46 16.00
CA PHE A 416 -2.07 10.23 15.85
C PHE A 416 -2.55 9.28 14.73
N THR A 417 -3.81 8.84 14.77
CA THR A 417 -4.49 8.15 13.67
C THR A 417 -5.60 9.02 13.09
N ILE A 418 -5.62 9.16 11.76
CA ILE A 418 -6.71 9.84 11.05
C ILE A 418 -7.89 8.88 10.82
N LYS A 419 -7.60 7.57 10.75
CA LYS A 419 -8.58 6.49 10.67
C LYS A 419 -8.10 5.29 11.47
N PRO A 420 -8.86 4.81 12.47
CA PRO A 420 -10.01 5.47 13.08
C PRO A 420 -9.63 6.81 13.73
N LEU A 421 -10.58 7.74 13.79
CA LEU A 421 -10.41 9.06 14.42
C LEU A 421 -10.95 9.02 15.86
N ASP A 422 -10.26 9.67 16.80
CA ASP A 422 -10.72 9.82 18.19
C ASP A 422 -11.82 10.90 18.31
N ALA A 423 -13.02 10.57 17.85
CA ALA A 423 -14.16 11.47 17.91
C ALA A 423 -14.48 11.93 19.35
N ALA A 424 -14.30 11.04 20.34
CA ALA A 424 -14.61 11.33 21.73
C ALA A 424 -13.72 12.46 22.30
N THR A 425 -12.40 12.36 22.12
CA THR A 425 -11.46 13.39 22.58
C THR A 425 -11.66 14.71 21.83
N ILE A 426 -11.95 14.66 20.53
CA ILE A 426 -12.19 15.84 19.70
C ILE A 426 -13.45 16.57 20.17
N ILE A 427 -14.57 15.88 20.32
CA ILE A 427 -15.84 16.47 20.76
C ILE A 427 -15.71 17.04 22.18
N ALA A 428 -15.08 16.30 23.11
CA ALA A 428 -14.86 16.77 24.47
C ALA A 428 -13.99 18.04 24.52
N SER A 429 -12.95 18.09 23.69
CA SER A 429 -12.08 19.27 23.58
C SER A 429 -12.79 20.45 22.95
N ALA A 430 -13.53 20.23 21.87
CA ALA A 430 -14.33 21.25 21.21
C ALA A 430 -15.34 21.88 22.18
N ARG A 431 -16.07 21.06 22.96
CA ARG A 431 -16.97 21.54 24.01
C ARG A 431 -16.26 22.40 25.05
N ALA A 432 -15.08 21.96 25.51
CA ALA A 432 -14.27 22.73 26.46
C ALA A 432 -13.78 24.08 25.89
N THR A 433 -13.69 24.21 24.57
CA THR A 433 -13.29 25.44 23.88
C THR A 433 -14.47 26.18 23.23
N GLY A 434 -15.69 26.00 23.76
CA GLY A 434 -16.88 26.72 23.30
C GLY A 434 -17.39 26.32 21.91
N GLY A 435 -17.18 25.07 21.51
CA GLY A 435 -17.65 24.49 20.26
C GLY A 435 -16.81 24.82 19.02
N ARG A 436 -15.70 25.55 19.17
CA ARG A 436 -14.88 26.04 18.05
C ARG A 436 -13.75 25.09 17.74
N ILE A 437 -13.66 24.65 16.49
CA ILE A 437 -12.66 23.73 15.97
C ILE A 437 -11.99 24.35 14.75
N ILE A 438 -10.66 24.29 14.70
CA ILE A 438 -9.87 24.57 13.50
C ILE A 438 -9.08 23.31 13.16
N THR A 439 -9.24 22.77 11.96
CA THR A 439 -8.32 21.76 11.43
C THR A 439 -7.29 22.45 10.54
N VAL A 440 -6.03 21.99 10.61
CA VAL A 440 -4.96 22.46 9.74
C VAL A 440 -4.14 21.27 9.23
N GLU A 441 -4.06 21.11 7.91
CA GLU A 441 -3.42 19.94 7.30
C GLU A 441 -2.60 20.28 6.06
N ASP A 442 -1.45 19.59 5.93
CA ASP A 442 -0.61 19.62 4.73
C ASP A 442 -1.08 18.53 3.74
N HIS A 443 -2.30 18.74 3.23
CA HIS A 443 -3.08 17.87 2.36
C HIS A 443 -4.16 18.72 1.64
N TYR A 444 -4.75 18.24 0.55
CA TYR A 444 -5.92 18.87 -0.06
C TYR A 444 -7.12 18.85 0.90
N ARG A 445 -8.13 19.69 0.60
CA ARG A 445 -9.32 19.82 1.45
C ARG A 445 -10.15 18.54 1.48
N GLU A 446 -10.28 17.88 0.33
CA GLU A 446 -11.15 16.73 0.13
C GLU A 446 -10.54 15.46 0.72
N GLY A 447 -11.33 14.71 1.49
CA GLY A 447 -10.93 13.43 2.07
C GLY A 447 -9.85 13.49 3.14
N GLY A 448 -9.41 14.66 3.57
CA GLY A 448 -8.37 14.86 4.58
C GLY A 448 -8.83 14.77 6.03
N ILE A 449 -8.03 15.34 6.93
CA ILE A 449 -8.28 15.48 8.38
C ILE A 449 -9.54 16.32 8.60
N GLY A 450 -9.68 17.44 7.89
CA GLY A 450 -10.81 18.37 7.99
C GLY A 450 -12.15 17.68 7.76
N GLU A 451 -12.27 16.91 6.67
CA GLU A 451 -13.50 16.15 6.41
C GLU A 451 -13.72 14.99 7.38
N ALA A 452 -12.66 14.32 7.84
CA ALA A 452 -12.78 13.30 8.88
C ALA A 452 -13.34 13.86 10.19
N VAL A 453 -12.84 15.03 10.60
CA VAL A 453 -13.32 15.76 11.78
C VAL A 453 -14.74 16.27 11.55
N ALA A 454 -15.04 16.85 10.38
CA ALA A 454 -16.38 17.32 10.03
C ALA A 454 -17.43 16.21 10.19
N ALA A 455 -17.14 15.02 9.65
CA ALA A 455 -18.02 13.86 9.78
C ALA A 455 -18.17 13.40 11.24
N ALA A 456 -17.11 13.49 12.05
CA ALA A 456 -17.16 13.09 13.46
C ALA A 456 -18.01 14.05 14.33
N VAL A 457 -18.11 15.34 13.96
CA VAL A 457 -18.81 16.36 14.75
C VAL A 457 -20.12 16.84 14.15
N SER A 458 -20.52 16.36 12.96
CA SER A 458 -21.68 16.91 12.22
C SER A 458 -23.02 16.78 12.95
N GLY A 459 -23.15 15.81 13.87
CA GLY A 459 -24.35 15.61 14.68
C GLY A 459 -24.35 16.36 16.02
N GLU A 460 -23.26 17.08 16.34
CA GLU A 460 -23.06 17.69 17.65
C GLU A 460 -23.51 19.16 17.67
N PRO A 461 -24.44 19.55 18.56
CA PRO A 461 -24.95 20.91 18.62
C PRO A 461 -23.87 21.90 19.06
N GLY A 462 -23.84 23.08 18.42
CA GLY A 462 -22.94 24.16 18.78
C GLY A 462 -21.50 23.98 18.28
N MET A 463 -21.23 23.00 17.42
CA MET A 463 -19.91 22.84 16.80
C MET A 463 -19.77 23.76 15.58
N VAL A 464 -18.67 24.51 15.54
CA VAL A 464 -18.24 25.33 14.41
C VAL A 464 -16.85 24.87 13.99
N LEU A 465 -16.75 24.36 12.76
CA LEU A 465 -15.50 23.87 12.19
C LEU A 465 -15.03 24.80 11.07
N GLN A 466 -13.77 25.21 11.15
CA GLN A 466 -13.03 25.85 10.06
C GLN A 466 -11.87 24.95 9.64
N SER A 467 -11.66 24.76 8.34
CA SER A 467 -10.58 23.92 7.81
C SER A 467 -9.59 24.72 6.97
N LEU A 468 -8.33 24.68 7.39
CA LEU A 468 -7.15 25.14 6.68
C LEU A 468 -6.49 23.93 6.01
N ALA A 469 -6.38 23.97 4.69
CA ALA A 469 -5.83 22.89 3.88
C ALA A 469 -5.25 23.50 2.61
N VAL A 470 -4.38 22.77 1.92
CA VAL A 470 -3.75 23.22 0.67
C VAL A 470 -4.81 23.43 -0.39
N SER A 471 -4.79 24.61 -1.03
CA SER A 471 -5.73 24.97 -2.10
C SER A 471 -5.04 24.95 -3.47
N GLY A 472 -5.57 24.12 -4.38
CA GLY A 472 -5.04 23.98 -5.74
C GLY A 472 -3.64 23.35 -5.80
N VAL A 473 -3.17 23.13 -7.03
CA VAL A 473 -1.86 22.48 -7.27
C VAL A 473 -0.72 23.39 -6.78
N PRO A 474 0.20 22.89 -5.93
CA PRO A 474 1.30 23.71 -5.41
C PRO A 474 2.41 24.05 -6.42
N ARG A 475 3.50 24.58 -5.90
CA ARG A 475 4.72 24.91 -6.65
C ARG A 475 5.98 24.64 -5.83
N SER A 476 7.13 24.64 -6.47
CA SER A 476 8.43 24.62 -5.80
C SER A 476 8.67 25.90 -4.99
N GLY A 477 9.30 25.75 -3.84
CA GLY A 477 9.70 26.83 -2.92
C GLY A 477 10.27 26.25 -1.64
N LYS A 478 10.75 27.09 -0.71
CA LYS A 478 11.20 26.57 0.58
C LYS A 478 9.99 26.08 1.39
N PRO A 479 10.14 25.03 2.22
CA PRO A 479 9.02 24.49 3.01
C PRO A 479 8.19 25.54 3.75
N ALA A 480 8.84 26.45 4.49
CA ALA A 480 8.14 27.50 5.25
C ALA A 480 7.39 28.51 4.35
N GLU A 481 7.96 28.85 3.18
CA GLU A 481 7.33 29.73 2.20
C GLU A 481 6.07 29.09 1.62
N LEU A 482 6.09 27.78 1.38
CA LEU A 482 4.95 27.03 0.87
C LEU A 482 3.85 26.88 1.93
N LEU A 483 4.20 26.58 3.18
CA LEU A 483 3.21 26.55 4.28
C LEU A 483 2.49 27.90 4.43
N ASP A 484 3.23 29.01 4.34
CA ASP A 484 2.68 30.37 4.34
C ASP A 484 1.79 30.61 3.11
N LEU A 485 2.28 30.28 1.91
CA LEU A 485 1.58 30.50 0.63
C LEU A 485 0.25 29.75 0.56
N PHE A 486 0.22 28.49 1.02
CA PHE A 486 -0.96 27.64 0.98
C PHE A 486 -1.84 27.73 2.23
N GLY A 487 -1.57 28.69 3.12
CA GLY A 487 -2.49 29.06 4.19
C GLY A 487 -2.55 28.07 5.36
N ILE A 488 -1.47 27.33 5.60
CA ILE A 488 -1.40 26.28 6.64
C ILE A 488 -0.25 26.46 7.63
N SER A 489 0.42 27.62 7.60
CA SER A 489 1.47 27.97 8.56
C SER A 489 0.92 28.50 9.88
N THR A 490 1.83 28.70 10.84
CA THR A 490 1.58 29.41 12.10
C THR A 490 0.85 30.73 11.89
N LYS A 491 1.22 31.53 10.89
CA LYS A 491 0.57 32.83 10.61
C LYS A 491 -0.90 32.63 10.22
N SER A 492 -1.16 31.64 9.38
CA SER A 492 -2.52 31.31 8.92
C SER A 492 -3.38 30.77 10.06
N ILE A 493 -2.82 29.94 10.93
CA ILE A 493 -3.52 29.43 12.13
C ILE A 493 -3.87 30.59 13.07
N ILE A 494 -2.93 31.51 13.35
CA ILE A 494 -3.19 32.70 14.17
C ILE A 494 -4.30 33.54 13.57
N ALA A 495 -4.27 33.78 12.25
CA ALA A 495 -5.30 34.54 11.55
C ALA A 495 -6.68 33.87 11.66
N ALA A 496 -6.73 32.55 11.47
CA ALA A 496 -7.97 31.78 11.62
C ALA A 496 -8.54 31.87 13.05
N VAL A 497 -7.71 31.66 14.08
CA VAL A 497 -8.13 31.79 15.49
C VAL A 497 -8.68 33.19 15.79
N LYS A 498 -8.02 34.25 15.30
CA LYS A 498 -8.50 35.62 15.49
C LYS A 498 -9.84 35.86 14.78
N SER A 499 -10.00 35.32 13.56
CA SER A 499 -11.24 35.44 12.79
C SER A 499 -12.44 34.75 13.48
N THR A 500 -12.20 33.70 14.26
CA THR A 500 -13.24 33.00 15.03
C THR A 500 -13.94 33.90 16.06
N PHE A 501 -13.32 35.00 16.49
CA PHE A 501 -13.88 35.95 17.46
C PHE A 501 -14.31 37.28 16.87
N ALA A 502 -14.09 37.49 15.58
CA ALA A 502 -14.45 38.74 14.89
C ALA A 502 -15.91 38.76 14.39
N ASN A 503 -16.59 37.60 14.42
CA ASN A 503 -17.97 37.41 13.96
C ASN A 503 -18.97 37.31 15.11
#